data_AF-A0A0B8P7D1-F1
#
_entry.id   AF-A0A0B8P7D1-F1
#
_cell.length_a   1.000
_cell.length_b   1.000
_cell.length_c   1.000
_cell.angle_alpha   90.00
_cell.angle_beta   90.00
_cell.angle_gamma   90.00
#
_symmetry.space_group_name_H-M   'P 1'
#
loop_
_entity.id
_entity.type
_entity.pdbx_description
1 polymer ?
#
loop_
_entity_poly.entity_id
_entity_poly.type
_entity_poly.pdbx_seq_one_letter_code
_entity_poly.pdbx_strand_id
1 'polypeptide(L)'
;MRQELESALAEFPYAIVTTDAHISLIGANLGKPVNAIAIGTGSVATRLEESGHTQVFGGWGFPIGDEGGGAWLGQQATRALIDSMDTGNWTPIGQKLRKLIGGERSAVLQWLKTATATDFARFAPLVIKNAQLQCSASQAILLEAKQEVDKLVTKCCTDNELPIVFLGSLGKYYQTHLAPEWQQRRMEPRGDALDGGILLALQQVEKIYEQRALYRRDVRH
;
A
#
# COMPACT_ATOMS: atom_id res chain seq x y z
N MET A 1 14.06 9.76 -12.84
CA MET A 1 12.77 10.35 -12.41
C MET A 1 12.91 11.40 -11.29
N ARG A 2 13.23 11.09 -10.03
CA ARG A 2 13.32 12.11 -8.96
C ARG A 2 14.36 13.22 -9.26
N GLN A 3 15.58 12.82 -9.61
CA GLN A 3 16.65 13.77 -10.00
C GLN A 3 16.29 14.61 -11.23
N GLU A 4 15.55 14.04 -12.19
CA GLU A 4 15.10 14.79 -13.37
C GLU A 4 14.07 15.86 -12.97
N LEU A 5 13.14 15.53 -12.07
CA LEU A 5 12.17 16.49 -11.51
C LEU A 5 12.87 17.57 -10.68
N GLU A 6 13.82 17.20 -9.82
CA GLU A 6 14.60 18.16 -9.04
C GLU A 6 15.40 19.10 -9.96
N SER A 7 16.00 18.57 -11.02
CA SER A 7 16.72 19.38 -12.00
C SER A 7 15.80 20.30 -12.81
N ALA A 8 14.61 19.84 -13.20
CA ALA A 8 13.63 20.65 -13.93
C ALA A 8 13.04 21.77 -13.06
N LEU A 9 13.05 21.61 -11.74
CA LEU A 9 12.53 22.59 -10.78
C LEU A 9 13.62 23.46 -10.15
N ALA A 10 14.85 23.43 -10.66
CA ALA A 10 15.99 24.16 -10.10
C ALA A 10 15.79 25.68 -10.02
N GLU A 11 14.96 26.27 -10.90
CA GLU A 11 14.61 27.70 -10.86
C GLU A 11 13.64 28.06 -9.73
N PHE A 12 13.04 27.07 -9.06
CA PHE A 12 12.15 27.24 -7.92
C PHE A 12 12.89 26.82 -6.64
N PRO A 13 13.65 27.73 -5.98
CA PRO A 13 14.55 27.40 -4.87
C PRO A 13 13.85 26.86 -3.62
N TYR A 14 12.52 26.87 -3.61
CA TYR A 14 11.66 26.43 -2.52
C TYR A 14 10.79 25.23 -2.88
N ALA A 15 10.95 24.67 -4.10
CA ALA A 15 10.24 23.47 -4.50
C ALA A 15 10.73 22.25 -3.71
N ILE A 16 9.80 21.39 -3.33
CA ILE A 16 10.09 20.10 -2.68
C ILE A 16 9.60 19.00 -3.61
N VAL A 17 10.49 18.08 -3.97
CA VAL A 17 10.12 16.85 -4.66
C VAL A 17 9.98 15.74 -3.61
N THR A 18 8.82 15.09 -3.59
CA THR A 18 8.50 14.01 -2.66
C THR A 18 7.66 12.93 -3.34
N THR A 19 7.37 11.84 -2.63
CA THR A 19 6.58 10.73 -3.16
C THR A 19 5.09 10.91 -2.87
N ASP A 20 4.26 10.33 -3.73
CA ASP A 20 2.81 10.16 -3.52
C ASP A 20 2.50 9.46 -2.18
N ALA A 21 3.28 8.45 -1.82
CA ALA A 21 3.18 7.75 -0.54
C ALA A 21 3.41 8.67 0.66
N HIS A 22 4.40 9.56 0.58
CA HIS A 22 4.72 10.49 1.67
C HIS A 22 3.62 11.53 1.86
N ILE A 23 3.11 12.15 0.78
CA ILE A 23 1.99 13.09 0.91
C ILE A 23 0.69 12.40 1.33
N SER A 24 0.47 11.15 0.91
CA SER A 24 -0.67 10.35 1.38
C SER A 24 -0.60 10.08 2.88
N LEU A 25 0.60 9.75 3.40
CA LEU A 25 0.82 9.54 4.84
C LEU A 25 0.52 10.80 5.65
N ILE A 26 1.06 11.95 5.21
CA ILE A 26 0.84 13.23 5.87
C ILE A 26 -0.65 13.58 5.85
N GLY A 27 -1.29 13.47 4.68
CA GLY A 27 -2.71 13.76 4.52
C GLY A 27 -3.61 12.88 5.38
N ALA A 28 -3.26 11.60 5.54
CA ALA A 28 -4.11 10.63 6.23
C ALA A 28 -4.43 11.01 7.69
N ASN A 29 -3.57 11.79 8.36
CA ASN A 29 -3.86 12.37 9.67
C ASN A 29 -3.50 13.86 9.77
N LEU A 30 -3.56 14.59 8.64
CA LEU A 30 -3.32 16.04 8.56
C LEU A 30 -2.01 16.48 9.23
N GLY A 31 -0.92 15.78 8.94
CA GLY A 31 0.42 16.03 9.45
C GLY A 31 0.67 15.54 10.88
N LYS A 32 -0.33 14.94 11.54
CA LYS A 32 -0.17 14.35 12.87
C LYS A 32 0.37 12.91 12.77
N PRO A 33 1.06 12.42 13.82
CA PRO A 33 1.60 11.07 13.86
C PRO A 33 0.55 10.00 13.57
N VAL A 34 0.92 9.00 12.77
CA VAL A 34 0.00 7.94 12.30
C VAL A 34 0.75 6.72 11.76
N ASN A 35 0.18 5.54 11.93
CA ASN A 35 0.56 4.33 11.20
C ASN A 35 -0.37 4.17 10.00
N ALA A 36 0.16 4.30 8.79
CA ALA A 36 -0.59 4.08 7.55
C ALA A 36 -0.26 2.71 6.96
N ILE A 37 -1.28 1.89 6.72
CA ILE A 37 -1.19 0.60 6.06
C ILE A 37 -1.78 0.74 4.66
N ALA A 38 -0.94 0.92 3.66
CA ALA A 38 -1.34 1.12 2.28
C ALA A 38 -1.36 -0.22 1.54
N ILE A 39 -2.56 -0.64 1.10
CA ILE A 39 -2.76 -1.92 0.42
C ILE A 39 -3.57 -1.70 -0.86
N GLY A 40 -2.92 -1.98 -1.99
CA GLY A 40 -3.46 -1.86 -3.34
C GLY A 40 -2.90 -2.96 -4.23
N THR A 41 -2.19 -2.60 -5.31
CA THR A 41 -1.41 -3.58 -6.08
C THR A 41 -0.34 -4.25 -5.22
N GLY A 42 0.38 -3.45 -4.43
CA GLY A 42 1.33 -3.93 -3.41
C GLY A 42 0.82 -3.72 -1.98
N SER A 43 1.70 -3.92 -1.00
CA SER A 43 1.42 -3.65 0.42
C SER A 43 2.63 -3.04 1.14
N VAL A 44 2.39 -1.98 1.91
CA VAL A 44 3.44 -1.30 2.69
C VAL A 44 2.81 -0.67 3.92
N ALA A 45 3.54 -0.67 5.03
CA ALA A 45 3.20 0.09 6.21
C ALA A 45 4.20 1.23 6.42
N THR A 46 3.71 2.37 6.86
CA THR A 46 4.52 3.57 7.05
C THR A 46 4.09 4.27 8.32
N ARG A 47 5.06 4.66 9.14
CA ARG A 47 4.84 5.37 10.40
C ARG A 47 5.34 6.80 10.28
N LEU A 48 4.47 7.77 10.51
CA LEU A 48 4.84 9.16 10.76
C LEU A 48 4.94 9.37 12.28
N GLU A 49 6.11 9.79 12.75
CA GLU A 49 6.37 10.03 14.17
C GLU A 49 6.12 11.49 14.58
N GLU A 50 6.04 11.75 15.88
CA GLU A 50 5.98 13.12 16.45
C GLU A 50 7.16 13.99 16.01
N SER A 51 8.32 13.38 15.81
CA SER A 51 9.52 14.06 15.32
C SER A 51 9.43 14.50 13.85
N GLY A 52 8.39 14.06 13.13
CA GLY A 52 8.26 14.23 11.68
C GLY A 52 9.03 13.20 10.86
N HIS A 53 9.80 12.29 11.49
CA HIS A 53 10.46 11.20 10.78
C HIS A 53 9.45 10.16 10.30
N THR A 54 9.75 9.60 9.12
CA THR A 54 8.96 8.54 8.50
C THR A 54 9.74 7.23 8.53
N GLN A 55 9.12 6.17 9.05
CA GLN A 55 9.65 4.80 8.97
C GLN A 55 8.81 3.95 8.04
N VAL A 56 9.46 3.05 7.28
CA VAL A 56 8.80 2.18 6.29
C VAL A 56 9.01 0.72 6.69
N PHE A 57 7.93 -0.07 6.61
CA PHE A 57 7.91 -1.50 6.90
C PHE A 57 7.27 -2.23 5.71
N GLY A 58 7.91 -3.31 5.25
CA GLY A 58 7.45 -4.00 4.03
C GLY A 58 7.69 -3.17 2.76
N GLY A 59 6.85 -3.35 1.74
CA GLY A 59 6.98 -2.61 0.47
C GLY A 59 8.22 -2.97 -0.35
N TRP A 60 8.75 -4.19 -0.20
CA TRP A 60 9.90 -4.69 -0.97
C TRP A 60 9.57 -4.95 -2.45
N GLY A 61 8.29 -4.92 -2.82
CA GLY A 61 7.84 -5.06 -4.19
C GLY A 61 7.60 -6.50 -4.63
N PHE A 62 6.61 -6.66 -5.50
CA PHE A 62 6.35 -7.90 -6.23
C PHE A 62 7.55 -8.33 -7.10
N PRO A 63 7.87 -9.64 -7.20
CA PRO A 63 7.11 -10.80 -6.73
C PRO A 63 7.51 -11.34 -5.36
N ILE A 64 8.56 -10.79 -4.73
CA ILE A 64 9.14 -11.36 -3.51
C ILE A 64 8.47 -10.79 -2.25
N GLY A 65 8.15 -9.50 -2.23
CA GLY A 65 7.39 -8.86 -1.16
C GLY A 65 5.94 -8.58 -1.54
N ASP A 66 5.37 -7.57 -0.91
CA ASP A 66 3.98 -7.10 -1.08
C ASP A 66 2.92 -8.15 -0.69
N GLU A 67 3.24 -8.96 0.33
CA GLU A 67 2.34 -9.98 0.86
C GLU A 67 1.00 -9.37 1.32
N GLY A 68 -0.09 -10.05 1.00
CA GLY A 68 -1.45 -9.55 1.21
C GLY A 68 -1.90 -8.43 0.24
N GLY A 69 -0.99 -7.87 -0.56
CA GLY A 69 -1.32 -6.97 -1.67
C GLY A 69 -2.08 -7.67 -2.79
N GLY A 70 -2.65 -6.88 -3.70
CA GLY A 70 -3.45 -7.39 -4.81
C GLY A 70 -2.65 -8.31 -5.74
N ALA A 71 -1.40 -7.97 -6.06
CA ALA A 71 -0.54 -8.78 -6.90
C ALA A 71 -0.24 -10.14 -6.24
N TRP A 72 -0.02 -10.15 -4.92
CA TRP A 72 0.14 -11.38 -4.15
C TRP A 72 -1.13 -12.23 -4.18
N LEU A 73 -2.31 -11.65 -3.95
CA LEU A 73 -3.59 -12.36 -4.05
C LEU A 73 -3.81 -12.98 -5.44
N GLY A 74 -3.49 -12.23 -6.49
CA GLY A 74 -3.55 -12.73 -7.86
C GLY A 74 -2.55 -13.85 -8.15
N GLN A 75 -1.35 -13.78 -7.59
CA GLN A 75 -0.35 -14.83 -7.71
C GLN A 75 -0.86 -16.13 -7.06
N GLN A 76 -1.43 -16.05 -5.85
CA GLN A 76 -2.01 -17.22 -5.19
C GLN A 76 -3.22 -17.79 -5.95
N ALA A 77 -4.08 -16.93 -6.50
CA ALA A 77 -5.18 -17.37 -7.35
C ALA A 77 -4.67 -18.10 -8.61
N THR A 78 -3.56 -17.61 -9.19
CA THR A 78 -2.94 -18.25 -10.36
C THR A 78 -2.31 -19.59 -9.99
N ARG A 79 -1.72 -19.72 -8.79
CA ARG A 79 -1.29 -21.03 -8.26
C ARG A 79 -2.46 -22.00 -8.14
N ALA A 80 -3.61 -21.55 -7.65
CA ALA A 80 -4.82 -22.38 -7.59
C ALA A 80 -5.35 -22.79 -8.98
N LEU A 81 -5.19 -21.94 -10.01
CA LEU A 81 -5.45 -22.34 -11.40
C LEU A 81 -4.51 -23.48 -11.83
N ILE A 82 -3.20 -23.32 -11.62
CA ILE A 82 -2.19 -24.32 -12.02
C ILE A 82 -2.44 -25.66 -11.32
N ASP A 83 -2.70 -25.64 -10.01
CA ASP A 83 -3.04 -26.84 -9.23
C ASP A 83 -4.31 -27.54 -9.74
N SER A 84 -5.36 -26.77 -10.06
CA SER A 84 -6.56 -27.32 -10.71
C SER A 84 -6.30 -27.94 -12.08
N MET A 85 -5.33 -27.42 -12.84
CA MET A 85 -4.93 -27.97 -14.14
C MET A 85 -4.14 -29.28 -13.99
N ASP A 86 -3.22 -29.34 -13.04
CA ASP A 86 -2.38 -30.51 -12.82
C ASP A 86 -3.16 -31.67 -12.17
N THR A 87 -4.11 -31.36 -11.27
CA THR A 87 -4.91 -32.38 -10.56
C THR A 87 -6.24 -32.72 -11.25
N GLY A 88 -6.73 -31.86 -12.14
CA GLY A 88 -8.09 -31.95 -12.69
C GLY A 88 -9.20 -31.52 -11.72
N ASN A 89 -8.88 -31.17 -10.47
CA ASN A 89 -9.85 -30.73 -9.46
C ASN A 89 -10.06 -29.22 -9.52
N TRP A 90 -11.11 -28.80 -10.24
CA TRP A 90 -11.36 -27.39 -10.53
C TRP A 90 -12.02 -26.63 -9.38
N THR A 91 -11.31 -25.65 -8.82
CA THR A 91 -11.89 -24.69 -7.86
C THR A 91 -12.68 -23.58 -8.59
N PRO A 92 -13.69 -22.95 -7.98
CA PRO A 92 -14.40 -21.83 -8.58
C PRO A 92 -13.49 -20.67 -9.04
N ILE A 93 -12.46 -20.35 -8.27
CA ILE A 93 -11.47 -19.33 -8.65
C ILE A 93 -10.59 -19.81 -9.82
N GLY A 94 -10.14 -21.06 -9.80
CA GLY A 94 -9.38 -21.67 -10.90
C GLY A 94 -10.17 -21.67 -12.21
N GLN A 95 -11.47 -22.00 -12.19
CA GLN A 95 -12.32 -21.94 -13.38
C GLN A 95 -12.47 -20.52 -13.94
N LYS A 96 -12.54 -19.49 -13.08
CA LYS A 96 -12.59 -18.10 -13.53
C LYS A 96 -11.28 -17.67 -14.17
N LEU A 97 -10.14 -17.97 -13.54
CA LEU A 97 -8.84 -17.63 -14.10
C LEU A 97 -8.55 -18.42 -15.38
N ARG A 98 -9.02 -19.66 -15.50
CA ARG A 98 -8.97 -20.43 -16.75
C ARG A 98 -9.62 -19.68 -17.91
N LYS A 99 -10.76 -19.02 -17.68
CA LYS A 99 -11.45 -18.22 -18.71
C LYS A 99 -10.73 -16.92 -19.05
N LEU A 100 -9.98 -16.36 -18.09
CA LEU A 100 -9.29 -15.06 -18.24
C LEU A 100 -7.88 -15.19 -18.83
N ILE A 101 -7.17 -16.27 -18.48
CA ILE A 101 -5.78 -16.52 -18.86
C ILE A 101 -5.71 -17.50 -20.03
N GLY A 102 -6.52 -18.55 -20.00
CA GLY A 102 -6.54 -19.62 -20.99
C GLY A 102 -6.71 -21.00 -20.36
N GLY A 103 -7.27 -21.93 -21.13
CA GLY A 103 -7.57 -23.29 -20.69
C GLY A 103 -6.42 -24.30 -20.80
N GLU A 104 -5.35 -23.91 -21.50
CA GLU A 104 -4.24 -24.80 -21.86
C GLU A 104 -2.94 -24.38 -21.17
N ARG A 105 -2.07 -25.35 -20.88
CA ARG A 105 -0.79 -25.12 -20.20
C ARG A 105 0.07 -24.06 -20.91
N SER A 106 0.07 -24.08 -22.24
CA SER A 106 0.82 -23.12 -23.07
C SER A 106 0.33 -21.67 -22.88
N ALA A 107 -0.98 -21.46 -22.78
CA ALA A 107 -1.56 -20.13 -22.56
C ALA A 107 -1.18 -19.57 -21.19
N VAL A 108 -1.26 -20.40 -20.14
CA VAL A 108 -0.87 -20.00 -18.78
C VAL A 108 0.63 -19.66 -18.72
N LEU A 109 1.49 -20.48 -19.32
CA LEU A 109 2.94 -20.20 -19.38
C LEU A 109 3.26 -18.91 -20.14
N GLN A 110 2.55 -18.63 -21.24
CA GLN A 110 2.74 -17.41 -22.01
C GLN A 110 2.32 -16.16 -21.21
N TRP A 111 1.21 -16.26 -20.49
CA TRP A 111 0.74 -15.19 -19.61
C TRP A 111 1.75 -14.93 -18.49
N LEU A 112 2.22 -15.97 -17.79
CA LEU A 112 3.20 -15.84 -16.70
C LEU A 112 4.51 -15.15 -17.11
N LYS A 113 4.95 -15.31 -18.37
CA LYS A 113 6.16 -14.65 -18.88
C LYS A 113 6.03 -13.13 -19.01
N THR A 114 4.81 -12.62 -19.14
CA THR A 114 4.54 -11.21 -19.45
C THR A 114 3.74 -10.49 -18.36
N ALA A 115 3.11 -11.24 -17.46
CA ALA A 115 2.28 -10.71 -16.40
C ALA A 115 3.07 -9.82 -15.42
N THR A 116 2.59 -8.60 -15.26
CA THR A 116 3.07 -7.60 -14.30
C THR A 116 2.33 -7.72 -12.97
N ALA A 117 2.80 -7.02 -11.93
CA ALA A 117 2.11 -6.93 -10.64
C ALA A 117 0.65 -6.45 -10.80
N THR A 118 0.41 -5.47 -11.68
CA THR A 118 -0.95 -4.98 -12.02
C THR A 118 -1.80 -6.06 -12.67
N ASP A 119 -1.20 -6.91 -13.51
CA ASP A 119 -1.90 -8.01 -14.17
C ASP A 119 -2.35 -9.07 -13.18
N PHE A 120 -1.55 -9.36 -12.15
CA PHE A 120 -1.99 -10.19 -11.04
C PHE A 120 -3.02 -9.49 -10.17
N ALA A 121 -2.81 -8.22 -9.83
CA ALA A 121 -3.69 -7.46 -8.93
C ALA A 121 -5.12 -7.33 -9.43
N ARG A 122 -5.35 -7.36 -10.75
CA ARG A 122 -6.70 -7.40 -11.34
C ARG A 122 -7.54 -8.59 -10.86
N PHE A 123 -6.91 -9.67 -10.37
CA PHE A 123 -7.60 -10.86 -9.87
C PHE A 123 -8.02 -10.75 -8.39
N ALA A 124 -7.49 -9.80 -7.62
CA ALA A 124 -7.81 -9.65 -6.21
C ALA A 124 -9.32 -9.50 -5.92
N PRO A 125 -10.10 -8.69 -6.68
CA PRO A 125 -11.55 -8.62 -6.50
C PRO A 125 -12.26 -9.97 -6.75
N LEU A 126 -11.73 -10.82 -7.65
CA LEU A 126 -12.26 -12.15 -7.89
C LEU A 126 -12.03 -13.05 -6.68
N VAL A 127 -10.84 -13.00 -6.07
CA VAL A 127 -10.55 -13.77 -4.85
C VAL A 127 -11.54 -13.39 -3.74
N ILE A 128 -11.71 -12.09 -3.46
CA ILE A 128 -12.66 -11.60 -2.45
C ILE A 128 -14.08 -12.06 -2.76
N LYS A 129 -14.56 -11.85 -3.99
CA LYS A 129 -15.91 -12.25 -4.39
C LYS A 129 -16.15 -13.76 -4.29
N ASN A 130 -15.17 -14.59 -4.66
CA ASN A 130 -15.33 -16.04 -4.57
C ASN A 130 -15.29 -16.53 -3.13
N ALA A 131 -14.50 -15.91 -2.24
CA ALA A 131 -14.51 -16.27 -0.83
C ALA A 131 -15.87 -15.99 -0.18
N GLN A 132 -16.53 -14.89 -0.55
CA GLN A 132 -17.91 -14.58 -0.13
C GLN A 132 -18.91 -15.64 -0.61
N LEU A 133 -18.67 -16.23 -1.78
CA LEU A 133 -19.44 -17.34 -2.35
C LEU A 133 -18.98 -18.72 -1.84
N GLN A 134 -18.34 -18.78 -0.67
CA GLN A 134 -17.90 -20.01 -0.01
C GLN A 134 -16.89 -20.86 -0.81
N CYS A 135 -16.10 -20.24 -1.69
CA CYS A 135 -14.98 -20.92 -2.34
C CYS A 135 -13.84 -21.14 -1.34
N SER A 136 -13.61 -22.38 -0.94
CA SER A 136 -12.57 -22.77 0.03
C SER A 136 -11.18 -22.28 -0.36
N ALA A 137 -10.77 -22.44 -1.63
CA ALA A 137 -9.47 -21.96 -2.10
C ALA A 137 -9.32 -20.44 -1.94
N SER A 138 -10.36 -19.66 -2.27
CA SER A 138 -10.31 -18.21 -2.07
C SER A 138 -10.34 -17.81 -0.60
N GLN A 139 -11.07 -18.54 0.25
CA GLN A 139 -11.06 -18.32 1.71
C GLN A 139 -9.67 -18.60 2.30
N ALA A 140 -9.00 -19.67 1.87
CA ALA A 140 -7.64 -19.99 2.30
C ALA A 140 -6.65 -18.88 1.90
N ILE A 141 -6.70 -18.42 0.64
CA ILE A 141 -5.87 -17.32 0.16
C ILE A 141 -6.08 -16.05 1.00
N LEU A 142 -7.33 -15.69 1.30
CA LEU A 142 -7.62 -14.50 2.11
C LEU A 142 -7.24 -14.66 3.58
N LEU A 143 -7.27 -15.88 4.11
CA LEU A 143 -6.82 -16.16 5.47
C LEU A 143 -5.30 -15.93 5.58
N GLU A 144 -4.52 -16.48 4.65
CA GLU A 144 -3.08 -16.25 4.59
C GLU A 144 -2.75 -14.77 4.36
N ALA A 145 -3.48 -14.11 3.46
CA ALA A 145 -3.31 -12.69 3.20
C ALA A 145 -3.55 -11.82 4.46
N LYS A 146 -4.57 -12.14 5.26
CA LYS A 146 -4.83 -11.46 6.53
C LYS A 146 -3.68 -11.65 7.51
N GLN A 147 -3.15 -12.87 7.63
CA GLN A 147 -2.00 -13.16 8.50
C GLN A 147 -0.77 -12.34 8.11
N GLU A 148 -0.49 -12.19 6.81
CA GLU A 148 0.63 -11.38 6.33
C GLU A 148 0.41 -9.89 6.59
N VAL A 149 -0.81 -9.38 6.40
CA VAL A 149 -1.15 -7.99 6.74
C VAL A 149 -1.08 -7.76 8.25
N ASP A 150 -1.53 -8.69 9.08
CA ASP A 150 -1.43 -8.57 10.53
C ASP A 150 0.03 -8.53 11.01
N LYS A 151 0.93 -9.34 10.40
CA LYS A 151 2.38 -9.24 10.64
C LYS A 151 2.92 -7.87 10.26
N LEU A 152 2.48 -7.31 9.13
CA LEU A 152 2.89 -5.99 8.67
C LEU A 152 2.41 -4.88 9.61
N VAL A 153 1.15 -4.93 10.03
CA VAL A 153 0.55 -4.02 11.03
C VAL A 153 1.33 -4.11 12.34
N THR A 154 1.61 -5.33 12.82
CA THR A 154 2.34 -5.57 14.06
C THR A 154 3.71 -4.90 14.03
N LYS A 155 4.51 -5.15 12.98
CA LYS A 155 5.84 -4.52 12.81
C LYS A 155 5.78 -2.99 12.87
N CYS A 156 4.77 -2.38 12.24
CA CYS A 156 4.61 -0.93 12.22
C CYS A 156 4.11 -0.36 13.56
N CYS A 157 3.26 -1.11 14.27
CA CYS A 157 2.63 -0.69 15.52
C CYS A 157 3.46 -0.98 16.78
N THR A 158 4.55 -1.76 16.66
CA THR A 158 5.49 -1.99 17.76
C THR A 158 6.06 -0.68 18.31
N ASP A 159 6.16 -0.60 19.64
CA ASP A 159 6.71 0.52 20.41
C ASP A 159 6.00 1.88 20.19
N ASN A 160 4.72 1.87 19.83
CA ASN A 160 3.91 3.09 19.73
C ASN A 160 2.40 2.84 19.88
N GLU A 161 1.65 3.88 20.24
CA GLU A 161 0.18 3.84 20.38
C GLU A 161 -0.55 4.65 19.30
N LEU A 162 0.13 4.96 18.20
CA LEU A 162 -0.42 5.82 17.14
C LEU A 162 -1.68 5.22 16.50
N PRO A 163 -2.60 6.07 16.00
CA PRO A 163 -3.76 5.60 15.26
C PRO A 163 -3.33 4.88 13.97
N ILE A 164 -4.14 3.93 13.55
CA ILE A 164 -3.91 3.09 12.37
C ILE A 164 -4.93 3.46 11.29
N VAL A 165 -4.43 3.91 10.14
CA VAL A 165 -5.23 4.23 8.96
C VAL A 165 -4.93 3.23 7.85
N PHE A 166 -5.96 2.79 7.14
CA PHE A 166 -5.81 1.94 5.96
C PHE A 166 -6.02 2.75 4.70
N LEU A 167 -5.09 2.62 3.75
CA LEU A 167 -5.11 3.32 2.48
C LEU A 167 -5.12 2.31 1.32
N GLY A 168 -5.45 2.79 0.11
CA GLY A 168 -5.47 1.98 -1.09
C GLY A 168 -6.76 1.17 -1.29
N SER A 169 -6.89 0.56 -2.47
CA SER A 169 -8.13 -0.09 -2.92
C SER A 169 -8.52 -1.32 -2.11
N LEU A 170 -7.57 -1.97 -1.43
CA LEU A 170 -7.81 -3.10 -0.52
C LEU A 170 -7.84 -2.66 0.95
N GLY A 171 -7.50 -1.41 1.26
CA GLY A 171 -7.42 -0.90 2.62
C GLY A 171 -8.69 -1.14 3.42
N LYS A 172 -9.86 -0.77 2.86
CA LYS A 172 -11.16 -0.98 3.52
C LYS A 172 -11.45 -2.45 3.83
N TYR A 173 -11.07 -3.38 2.95
CA TYR A 173 -11.26 -4.80 3.19
C TYR A 173 -10.44 -5.29 4.38
N TYR A 174 -9.17 -4.89 4.48
CA TYR A 174 -8.33 -5.31 5.62
C TYR A 174 -8.71 -4.60 6.90
N GLN A 175 -9.08 -3.32 6.83
CA GLN A 175 -9.55 -2.55 7.96
C GLN A 175 -10.76 -3.20 8.68
N THR A 176 -11.70 -3.79 7.92
CA THR A 176 -12.84 -4.51 8.53
C THR A 176 -12.49 -5.88 9.08
N HIS A 177 -11.32 -6.43 8.74
CA HIS A 177 -10.85 -7.75 9.15
C HIS A 177 -9.60 -7.72 10.02
N LEU A 178 -9.25 -6.53 10.52
CA LEU A 178 -8.08 -6.29 11.35
C LEU A 178 -8.14 -7.11 12.64
N ALA A 179 -7.00 -7.61 13.10
CA ALA A 179 -6.92 -8.36 14.35
C ALA A 179 -7.49 -7.57 15.55
N PRO A 180 -8.19 -8.22 16.51
CA PRO A 180 -8.91 -7.53 17.59
C PRO A 180 -8.08 -6.54 18.41
N GLU A 181 -6.80 -6.83 18.62
CA GLU A 181 -5.87 -5.99 19.37
C GLU A 181 -5.62 -4.61 18.74
N TRP A 182 -5.78 -4.50 17.42
CA TRP A 182 -5.55 -3.25 16.69
C TRP A 182 -6.84 -2.46 16.42
N GLN A 183 -8.01 -3.08 16.63
CA GLN A 183 -9.32 -2.48 16.29
C GLN A 183 -9.58 -1.15 17.02
N GLN A 184 -9.14 -1.01 18.28
CA GLN A 184 -9.34 0.22 19.06
C GLN A 184 -8.52 1.40 18.53
N ARG A 185 -7.41 1.13 17.82
CA ARG A 185 -6.52 2.15 17.24
C ARG A 185 -6.94 2.57 15.83
N ARG A 186 -7.94 1.91 15.24
CA ARG A 186 -8.39 2.19 13.88
C ARG A 186 -8.91 3.63 13.77
N MET A 187 -8.50 4.29 12.70
CA MET A 187 -8.97 5.62 12.32
C MET A 187 -9.29 5.63 10.82
N GLU A 188 -10.34 6.37 10.44
CA GLU A 188 -10.57 6.72 9.03
C GLU A 188 -9.60 7.83 8.61
N PRO A 189 -9.04 7.79 7.39
CA PRO A 189 -8.21 8.88 6.89
C PRO A 189 -8.94 10.23 7.00
N ARG A 190 -8.26 11.24 7.55
CA ARG A 190 -8.82 12.59 7.73
C ARG A 190 -8.64 13.50 6.52
N GLY A 191 -7.78 13.09 5.59
CA GLY A 191 -7.47 13.80 4.37
C GLY A 191 -6.80 12.85 3.36
N ASP A 192 -6.42 13.40 2.23
CA ASP A 192 -5.82 12.67 1.12
C ASP A 192 -4.43 13.20 0.73
N ALA A 193 -3.87 12.67 -0.36
CA ALA A 193 -2.56 13.09 -0.86
C ALA A 193 -2.49 14.61 -1.17
N LEU A 194 -3.58 15.24 -1.61
CA LEU A 194 -3.62 16.66 -1.90
C LEU A 194 -3.52 17.46 -0.59
N ASP A 195 -4.26 17.07 0.44
CA ASP A 195 -4.17 17.69 1.76
C ASP A 195 -2.73 17.62 2.31
N GLY A 196 -2.08 16.46 2.18
CA GLY A 196 -0.69 16.28 2.58
C GLY A 196 0.30 17.13 1.78
N GLY A 197 0.08 17.26 0.46
CA GLY A 197 0.88 18.14 -0.40
C GLY A 197 0.75 19.61 -0.01
N ILE A 198 -0.47 20.07 0.29
CA ILE A 198 -0.73 21.44 0.76
C ILE A 198 -0.03 21.68 2.10
N LEU A 199 -0.13 20.75 3.05
CA LEU A 199 0.51 20.86 4.36
C LEU A 199 2.04 20.96 4.24
N LEU A 200 2.67 20.13 3.40
CA LEU A 200 4.11 20.22 3.14
C LEU A 200 4.50 21.57 2.53
N ALA A 201 3.73 22.07 1.58
CA ALA A 201 3.98 23.38 0.98
C ALA A 201 3.89 24.51 2.01
N LEU A 202 2.87 24.49 2.89
CA LEU A 202 2.71 25.48 3.95
C LEU A 202 3.87 25.44 4.96
N GLN A 203 4.27 24.25 5.41
CA GLN A 203 5.41 24.08 6.31
C GLN A 203 6.72 24.60 5.69
N GLN A 204 6.90 24.42 4.37
CA GLN A 204 8.05 24.94 3.67
C GLN A 204 8.06 26.47 3.63
N VAL A 205 6.90 27.09 3.36
CA VAL A 205 6.74 28.55 3.39
C VAL A 205 7.07 29.11 4.78
N GLU A 206 6.60 28.47 5.84
CA GLU A 206 6.87 28.88 7.23
C GLU A 206 8.37 28.83 7.56
N LYS A 207 9.06 27.72 7.24
CA LYS A 207 10.52 27.59 7.42
C LYS A 207 11.30 28.68 6.71
N ILE A 208 10.89 29.06 5.50
CA ILE A 208 11.53 30.14 4.74
C ILE A 208 11.37 31.48 5.45
N TYR A 209 10.19 31.76 6.00
CA TYR A 209 9.96 32.99 6.77
C TYR A 209 10.78 33.03 8.06
N GLU A 210 10.87 31.92 8.79
CA GLU A 210 11.68 31.81 10.01
C GLU A 210 13.17 32.05 9.74
N GLN A 211 13.73 31.40 8.70
CA GLN A 211 15.13 31.59 8.30
C GLN A 211 15.44 33.03 7.91
N ARG A 212 14.52 33.68 7.18
CA ARG A 212 14.67 35.09 6.79
C ARG A 212 14.53 36.04 7.99
N ALA A 213 13.69 35.72 8.97
CA ALA A 213 13.53 36.50 10.18
C ALA A 213 14.77 36.42 11.09
N LEU A 214 15.37 35.24 11.22
CA LEU A 214 16.64 35.02 11.92
C LEU A 214 17.78 35.81 11.27
N TYR A 215 17.94 35.70 9.94
CA TYR A 215 18.96 36.44 9.20
C TYR A 215 18.83 37.97 9.38
N ARG A 216 17.61 38.52 9.43
CA ARG A 216 17.37 39.95 9.66
C ARG A 216 17.71 40.42 11.09
N ARG A 217 17.75 39.52 12.07
CA ARG A 217 18.14 39.84 13.46
C ARG A 217 19.66 39.85 13.61
N ASP A 218 20.36 38.92 12.99
CA ASP A 218 21.83 38.82 13.06
C ASP A 218 22.55 39.95 12.31
N VAL A 219 21.94 40.53 11.26
CA VAL A 219 22.53 41.65 10.49
C VAL A 219 22.31 43.02 11.17
N ARG A 220 21.60 43.08 12.31
CA ARG A 220 21.37 44.32 13.09
C ARG A 220 22.25 44.43 14.35
N HIS A 221 23.26 43.57 14.49
CA HIS A 221 24.31 43.64 15.50
C HIS A 221 25.66 43.82 14.82
#